data_AF-A0A2V8N1B0-F1
#
_entry.id   AF-A0A2V8N1B0-F1
#
_cell.length_a   1.000
_cell.length_b   1.000
_cell.length_c   1.000
_cell.angle_alpha   90.00
_cell.angle_beta   90.00
_cell.angle_gamma   90.00
#
_symmetry.space_group_name_H-M   'P 1'
#
loop_
_entity.id
_entity.type
_entity.pdbx_description
1 polymer ?
#
loop_
_entity_poly.entity_id
_entity_poly.type
_entity_poly.pdbx_seq_one_letter_code
_entity_poly.pdbx_strand_id
1 'polypeptide(L)'
;MCLLHYFAGAFTHQPEEINSISAKAADLIKRAFEEIDPTRLVDYHTHIAGIGASGTGTFVNPKMLSWRRPFHRLKFKIYLSAGAVTDVEQADEQIVERLVRLISNIKVHGKHRLLAFDKNYRRDGTPNLEKTEFYVANDYIFALAERHSDLFEPVISVNPYRPDALEELERGAKLGARMVKWLPNSMGIDPSDELCDPFYQKMKELNLALLSHGGDEKAVDTKEDQRLGNPLLLRRALDHRVKVIVAHCAGLGDNKDIDDPARKRVSN
;
A
#
# COMPACT_ATOMS: atom_id res chain seq x y z
N MET A 1 -19.77 -8.72 22.43
CA MET A 1 -19.08 -8.81 21.11
C MET A 1 -19.70 -7.79 20.16
N CYS A 2 -18.91 -6.89 19.57
CA CYS A 2 -19.41 -5.86 18.65
C CYS A 2 -19.73 -6.49 17.28
N LEU A 3 -20.95 -6.26 16.75
CA LEU A 3 -21.40 -6.77 15.44
C LEU A 3 -20.45 -6.42 14.29
N LEU A 4 -19.70 -5.31 14.40
CA LEU A 4 -18.69 -4.89 13.42
C LEU A 4 -17.60 -5.93 13.19
N HIS A 5 -17.18 -6.71 14.21
CA HIS A 5 -16.12 -7.71 14.03
C HIS A 5 -16.49 -8.81 13.03
N TYR A 6 -17.77 -9.16 12.94
CA TYR A 6 -18.26 -10.21 12.04
C TYR A 6 -18.23 -9.80 10.57
N PHE A 7 -18.31 -8.50 10.26
CA PHE A 7 -18.37 -7.99 8.89
C PHE A 7 -17.10 -7.27 8.44
N ALA A 8 -16.35 -6.65 9.36
CA ALA A 8 -15.19 -5.85 9.04
C ALA A 8 -13.87 -6.63 9.10
N GLY A 9 -13.62 -7.34 10.21
CA GLY A 9 -12.47 -8.23 10.34
C GLY A 9 -12.77 -9.66 9.90
N ALA A 10 -14.03 -10.08 10.02
CA ALA A 10 -14.49 -11.44 9.71
C ALA A 10 -13.65 -12.54 10.38
N PHE A 11 -13.07 -12.27 11.55
CA PHE A 11 -12.31 -13.24 12.35
C PHE A 11 -12.97 -13.42 13.72
N THR A 12 -13.02 -14.67 14.17
CA THR A 12 -13.48 -15.05 15.52
C THR A 12 -12.40 -15.79 16.32
N HIS A 13 -11.20 -15.91 15.75
CA HIS A 13 -10.07 -16.65 16.30
C HIS A 13 -8.82 -15.77 16.32
N GLN A 14 -7.90 -16.10 17.22
CA GLN A 14 -6.55 -15.53 17.29
C GLN A 14 -5.63 -16.21 16.26
N PRO A 15 -4.59 -15.53 15.77
CA PRO A 15 -3.61 -16.09 14.83
C PRO A 15 -3.02 -17.44 15.24
N GLU A 16 -2.73 -17.60 16.53
CA GLU A 16 -2.07 -18.78 17.10
C GLU A 16 -2.95 -20.04 16.99
N GLU A 17 -4.26 -19.86 16.85
CA GLU A 17 -5.22 -20.96 16.68
C GLU A 17 -5.10 -21.66 15.32
N ILE A 18 -4.28 -21.13 14.38
CA ILE A 18 -3.90 -21.85 13.17
C ILE A 18 -3.25 -23.21 13.46
N ASN A 19 -2.67 -23.39 14.65
CA ASN A 19 -2.09 -24.65 15.10
C ASN A 19 -3.12 -25.71 15.50
N SER A 20 -4.39 -25.32 15.63
CA SER A 20 -5.51 -26.17 16.07
C SER A 20 -6.54 -26.42 14.95
N ILE A 21 -6.19 -26.12 13.70
CA ILE A 21 -7.07 -26.31 12.55
C ILE A 21 -7.30 -27.80 12.22
N SER A 22 -8.40 -28.09 11.53
CA SER A 22 -8.68 -29.45 11.06
C SER A 22 -7.57 -29.99 10.15
N ALA A 23 -7.37 -31.31 10.14
CA ALA A 23 -6.40 -31.96 9.26
C ALA A 23 -6.59 -31.62 7.77
N LYS A 24 -7.85 -31.47 7.32
CA LYS A 24 -8.16 -31.06 5.94
C LYS A 24 -7.67 -29.64 5.62
N ALA A 25 -7.83 -28.70 6.57
CA ALA A 25 -7.35 -27.34 6.40
C ALA A 25 -5.81 -27.28 6.43
N ALA A 26 -5.18 -28.02 7.34
CA ALA A 26 -3.72 -28.13 7.40
C ALA A 26 -3.13 -28.71 6.11
N ASP A 27 -3.76 -29.74 5.54
CA ASP A 27 -3.38 -30.33 4.26
C ASP A 27 -3.51 -29.33 3.10
N LEU A 28 -4.61 -28.56 3.07
CA LEU A 28 -4.80 -27.51 2.07
C LEU A 28 -3.70 -26.45 2.11
N ILE A 29 -3.35 -25.96 3.31
CA ILE A 29 -2.25 -25.00 3.49
C ILE A 29 -0.93 -25.62 3.03
N LYS A 30 -0.63 -26.85 3.44
CA LYS A 30 0.61 -27.53 3.03
C LYS A 30 0.73 -27.62 1.51
N ARG A 31 -0.33 -28.04 0.81
CA ARG A 31 -0.36 -28.13 -0.66
C ARG A 31 -0.22 -26.77 -1.34
N ALA A 32 -0.75 -25.71 -0.75
CA ALA A 32 -0.60 -24.35 -1.29
C ALA A 32 0.85 -23.86 -1.31
N PHE A 33 1.72 -24.40 -0.44
CA PHE A 33 3.14 -24.04 -0.35
C PHE A 33 4.10 -25.12 -0.91
N GLU A 34 3.59 -26.25 -1.40
CA GLU A 34 4.42 -27.43 -1.74
C GLU A 34 5.49 -27.13 -2.80
N GLU A 35 5.18 -26.26 -3.77
CA GLU A 35 6.08 -25.90 -4.87
C GLU A 35 6.79 -24.55 -4.65
N ILE A 36 6.59 -23.92 -3.49
CA ILE A 36 7.15 -22.61 -3.16
C ILE A 36 8.42 -22.80 -2.34
N ASP A 37 9.56 -22.33 -2.85
CA ASP A 37 10.80 -22.23 -2.07
C ASP A 37 10.63 -21.17 -0.95
N PRO A 38 10.61 -21.58 0.33
CA PRO A 38 10.40 -20.66 1.45
C PRO A 38 11.45 -19.55 1.53
N THR A 39 12.68 -19.82 1.06
CA THR A 39 13.80 -18.87 1.12
C THR A 39 13.66 -17.76 0.08
N ARG A 40 12.76 -17.94 -0.90
CA ARG A 40 12.48 -17.00 -1.99
C ARG A 40 11.06 -16.45 -1.93
N LEU A 41 10.25 -16.90 -0.97
CA LEU A 41 8.88 -16.44 -0.77
C LEU A 41 8.91 -15.01 -0.24
N VAL A 42 8.38 -14.09 -1.04
CA VAL A 42 8.18 -12.69 -0.65
C VAL A 42 6.78 -12.27 -1.07
N ASP A 43 5.99 -11.74 -0.14
CA ASP A 43 4.78 -10.98 -0.45
C ASP A 43 5.20 -9.55 -0.86
N TYR A 44 4.78 -9.12 -2.04
CA TYR A 44 5.18 -7.85 -2.63
C TYR A 44 4.25 -6.68 -2.25
N HIS A 45 3.12 -6.96 -1.58
CA HIS A 45 2.04 -5.99 -1.44
C HIS A 45 1.38 -6.03 -0.06
N THR A 46 2.16 -5.76 0.99
CA THR A 46 1.64 -5.71 2.36
C THR A 46 1.45 -4.26 2.81
N HIS A 47 0.19 -3.84 2.89
CA HIS A 47 -0.15 -2.51 3.42
C HIS A 47 -0.20 -2.52 4.95
N ILE A 48 0.26 -1.42 5.53
CA ILE A 48 -0.09 -1.01 6.88
C ILE A 48 -0.78 0.34 6.83
N ALA A 49 -1.57 0.66 7.84
CA ALA A 49 -2.14 1.97 8.05
C ALA A 49 -2.04 2.32 9.53
N GLY A 50 -1.99 3.62 9.81
CA GLY A 50 -1.96 4.15 11.16
C GLY A 50 -2.67 5.49 11.22
N ILE A 51 -2.93 5.93 12.43
CA ILE A 51 -3.55 7.21 12.74
C ILE A 51 -2.56 8.22 13.32
N GLY A 52 -1.28 7.83 13.43
CA GLY A 52 -0.23 8.64 14.06
C GLY A 52 -0.11 8.41 15.56
N ALA A 53 -0.70 7.32 16.08
CA ALA A 53 -0.60 6.94 17.49
C ALA A 53 0.88 6.81 17.89
N SER A 54 1.25 7.21 19.10
CA SER A 54 2.63 7.08 19.61
C SER A 54 3.73 7.73 18.74
N GLY A 55 3.39 8.70 17.90
CA GLY A 55 4.36 9.48 17.13
C GLY A 55 4.96 8.75 15.92
N THR A 56 4.27 7.75 15.34
CA THR A 56 4.71 7.05 14.12
C THR A 56 4.85 7.95 12.88
N GLY A 57 4.32 9.18 12.93
CA GLY A 57 4.28 10.09 11.79
C GLY A 57 3.27 9.67 10.71
N THR A 58 2.52 8.57 10.91
CA THR A 58 1.40 8.22 10.04
C THR A 58 0.23 9.17 10.27
N PHE A 59 -0.71 9.19 9.32
CA PHE A 59 -1.83 10.10 9.35
C PHE A 59 -3.04 9.46 8.68
N VAL A 60 -4.23 9.72 9.23
CA VAL A 60 -5.50 9.47 8.57
C VAL A 60 -6.25 10.79 8.44
N ASN A 61 -6.98 10.96 7.34
CA ASN A 61 -7.74 12.18 7.10
C ASN A 61 -8.70 12.47 8.27
N PRO A 62 -8.73 13.70 8.82
CA PRO A 62 -9.64 14.06 9.92
C PRO A 62 -11.12 13.81 9.63
N LYS A 63 -11.52 13.77 8.34
CA LYS A 63 -12.88 13.39 7.92
C LYS A 63 -13.27 11.99 8.42
N MET A 64 -12.32 11.06 8.52
CA MET A 64 -12.51 9.69 9.07
C MET A 64 -12.83 9.68 10.56
N LEU A 65 -12.37 10.70 11.30
CA LEU A 65 -12.58 10.82 12.75
C LEU A 65 -13.85 11.60 13.11
N SER A 66 -14.40 12.38 12.16
CA SER A 66 -15.50 13.31 12.39
C SER A 66 -16.88 12.63 12.51
N TRP A 67 -17.60 12.93 13.59
CA TRP A 67 -19.01 12.53 13.76
C TRP A 67 -19.96 13.17 12.74
N ARG A 68 -19.56 14.30 12.13
CA ARG A 68 -20.35 14.99 11.08
C ARG A 68 -20.29 14.28 9.73
N ARG A 69 -19.44 13.25 9.58
CA ARG A 69 -19.28 12.43 8.37
C ARG A 69 -19.54 10.95 8.72
N PRO A 70 -20.80 10.54 8.97
CA PRO A 70 -21.11 9.22 9.54
C PRO A 70 -20.61 8.06 8.68
N PHE A 71 -20.63 8.18 7.34
CA PHE A 71 -20.08 7.16 6.44
C PHE A 71 -18.56 6.99 6.58
N HIS A 72 -17.81 8.08 6.71
CA HIS A 72 -16.35 8.03 6.89
C HIS A 72 -16.00 7.47 8.27
N ARG A 73 -16.77 7.84 9.30
CA ARG A 73 -16.60 7.29 10.64
C ARG A 73 -16.93 5.80 10.71
N LEU A 74 -17.91 5.33 9.96
CA LEU A 74 -18.20 3.90 9.83
C LEU A 74 -17.05 3.17 9.11
N LYS A 75 -16.55 3.71 7.99
CA LYS A 75 -15.38 3.20 7.27
C LYS A 75 -14.16 3.09 8.19
N PHE A 76 -13.90 4.12 9.00
CA PHE A 76 -12.84 4.11 10.00
C PHE A 76 -13.02 3.00 11.05
N LYS A 77 -14.22 2.82 11.60
CA LYS A 77 -14.52 1.72 12.54
C LYS A 77 -14.32 0.34 11.92
N ILE A 78 -14.64 0.18 10.63
CA ILE A 78 -14.38 -1.05 9.88
C ILE A 78 -12.88 -1.32 9.83
N TYR A 79 -12.05 -0.34 9.49
CA TYR A 79 -10.60 -0.51 9.47
C TYR A 79 -10.01 -0.86 10.84
N LEU A 80 -10.42 -0.16 11.91
CA LEU A 80 -9.96 -0.49 13.26
C LEU A 80 -10.36 -1.93 13.66
N SER A 81 -11.58 -2.34 13.33
CA SER A 81 -12.06 -3.69 13.60
C SER A 81 -11.28 -4.74 12.80
N ALA A 82 -10.97 -4.48 11.53
CA ALA A 82 -10.16 -5.35 10.69
C ALA A 82 -8.72 -5.49 11.21
N GLY A 83 -8.14 -4.40 11.73
CA GLY A 83 -6.84 -4.40 12.40
C GLY A 83 -6.86 -4.98 13.81
N ALA A 84 -8.00 -5.46 14.31
CA ALA A 84 -8.19 -5.92 15.68
C ALA A 84 -7.83 -4.88 16.77
N VAL A 85 -7.97 -3.59 16.46
CA VAL A 85 -7.66 -2.50 17.38
C VAL A 85 -8.70 -2.44 18.49
N THR A 86 -8.22 -2.50 19.73
CA THR A 86 -9.02 -2.38 20.96
C THR A 86 -8.78 -1.04 21.67
N ASP A 87 -7.61 -0.46 21.50
CA ASP A 87 -7.23 0.85 22.03
C ASP A 87 -6.75 1.75 20.89
N VAL A 88 -7.48 2.84 20.65
CA VAL A 88 -7.18 3.78 19.56
C VAL A 88 -5.88 4.52 19.83
N GLU A 89 -5.51 4.77 21.08
CA GLU A 89 -4.25 5.46 21.43
C GLU A 89 -3.02 4.61 21.10
N GLN A 90 -3.22 3.31 20.90
CA GLN A 90 -2.19 2.34 20.54
C GLN A 90 -2.47 1.69 19.18
N ALA A 91 -3.36 2.27 18.36
CA ALA A 91 -3.86 1.65 17.13
C ALA A 91 -2.74 1.21 16.18
N ASP A 92 -1.75 2.07 15.96
CA ASP A 92 -0.65 1.82 15.03
C ASP A 92 0.17 0.59 15.44
N GLU A 93 0.53 0.49 16.73
CA GLU A 93 1.28 -0.66 17.27
C GLU A 93 0.42 -1.92 17.29
N GLN A 94 -0.86 -1.82 17.70
CA GLN A 94 -1.77 -2.98 17.71
C GLN A 94 -1.97 -3.58 16.31
N ILE A 95 -2.02 -2.75 15.26
CA ILE A 95 -2.10 -3.22 13.87
C ILE A 95 -0.81 -3.96 13.48
N VAL A 96 0.36 -3.42 13.83
CA VAL A 96 1.66 -4.10 13.58
C VAL A 96 1.73 -5.43 14.31
N GLU A 97 1.45 -5.45 15.61
CA GLU A 97 1.49 -6.66 16.44
C GLU A 97 0.56 -7.73 15.89
N ARG A 98 -0.65 -7.32 15.46
CA ARG A 98 -1.63 -8.23 14.85
C ARG A 98 -1.11 -8.82 13.54
N LEU A 99 -0.42 -8.02 12.72
CA LEU A 99 0.20 -8.46 11.46
C LEU A 99 1.37 -9.41 11.71
N VAL A 100 2.28 -9.07 12.63
CA VAL A 100 3.40 -9.93 13.05
C VAL A 100 2.87 -11.28 13.52
N ARG A 101 1.85 -11.29 14.39
CA ARG A 101 1.22 -12.54 14.85
C ARG A 101 0.59 -13.36 13.73
N LEU A 102 0.00 -12.75 12.68
CA LEU A 102 -0.50 -13.49 11.52
C LEU A 102 0.63 -14.19 10.78
N ILE A 103 1.69 -13.44 10.48
CA ILE A 103 2.80 -13.89 9.66
C ILE A 103 3.57 -14.98 10.42
N SER A 104 3.99 -14.71 11.66
CA SER A 104 4.85 -15.63 12.43
C SER A 104 4.17 -16.95 12.80
N ASN A 105 2.84 -17.03 12.77
CA ASN A 105 2.12 -18.29 13.00
C ASN A 105 1.94 -19.13 11.72
N ILE A 106 2.30 -18.62 10.54
CA ILE A 106 2.35 -19.41 9.29
C ILE A 106 3.74 -20.03 9.16
N LYS A 107 3.82 -21.36 9.07
CA LYS A 107 5.12 -22.09 9.03
C LYS A 107 6.03 -21.67 7.87
N VAL A 108 5.46 -21.31 6.72
CA VAL A 108 6.16 -20.90 5.50
C VAL A 108 5.80 -19.45 5.20
N HIS A 109 6.16 -18.54 6.10
CA HIS A 109 5.72 -17.15 6.01
C HIS A 109 6.49 -16.32 4.96
N GLY A 110 7.77 -16.64 4.72
CA GLY A 110 8.62 -15.83 3.85
C GLY A 110 8.78 -14.40 4.38
N LYS A 111 9.12 -13.44 3.50
CA LYS A 111 9.18 -12.01 3.85
C LYS A 111 8.00 -11.24 3.28
N HIS A 112 7.70 -10.11 3.89
CA HIS A 112 6.63 -9.21 3.47
C HIS A 112 7.21 -7.82 3.15
N ARG A 113 6.91 -7.32 1.96
CA ARG A 113 7.24 -5.95 1.56
C ARG A 113 6.22 -5.00 2.14
N LEU A 114 6.66 -4.29 3.17
CA LEU A 114 5.82 -3.37 3.92
C LEU A 114 5.80 -2.02 3.22
N LEU A 115 4.61 -1.61 2.79
CA LEU A 115 4.43 -0.46 1.92
C LEU A 115 4.20 0.82 2.72
N ALA A 116 5.07 1.81 2.53
CA ALA A 116 4.75 3.20 2.86
C ALA A 116 3.70 3.75 1.89
N PHE A 117 3.16 4.93 2.20
CA PHE A 117 2.13 5.57 1.39
C PHE A 117 2.22 7.10 1.51
N ASP A 118 2.67 7.77 0.45
CA ASP A 118 2.83 9.23 0.46
C ASP A 118 1.48 9.95 0.27
N LYS A 119 1.49 11.26 0.51
CA LYS A 119 0.31 12.13 0.42
C LYS A 119 -0.11 12.37 -1.02
N ASN A 120 -1.29 12.98 -1.15
CA ASN A 120 -1.67 13.66 -2.39
C ASN A 120 -0.90 14.98 -2.52
N TYR A 121 -0.38 15.26 -3.71
CA TYR A 121 0.29 16.53 -4.03
C TYR A 121 -0.33 17.14 -5.27
N ARG A 122 -0.39 18.47 -5.31
CA ARG A 122 -0.67 19.21 -6.53
C ARG A 122 0.58 19.24 -7.40
N ARG A 123 0.39 19.49 -8.70
CA ARG A 123 1.49 19.62 -9.67
C ARG A 123 2.51 20.72 -9.32
N ASP A 124 2.12 21.71 -8.51
CA ASP A 124 3.01 22.76 -8.00
C ASP A 124 3.86 22.32 -6.77
N GLY A 125 3.71 21.07 -6.34
CA GLY A 125 4.41 20.48 -5.21
C GLY A 125 3.80 20.79 -3.85
N THR A 126 2.66 21.49 -3.79
CA THR A 126 1.96 21.70 -2.52
C THR A 126 1.17 20.45 -2.11
N PRO A 127 1.23 20.04 -0.82
CA PRO A 127 0.44 18.91 -0.36
C PRO A 127 -1.06 19.22 -0.39
N ASN A 128 -1.86 18.24 -0.77
CA ASN A 128 -3.31 18.30 -0.74
C ASN A 128 -3.84 17.36 0.34
N LEU A 129 -3.79 17.83 1.59
CA LEU A 129 -4.27 17.06 2.75
C LEU A 129 -5.76 16.75 2.68
N GLU A 130 -6.54 17.55 1.93
CA GLU A 130 -7.96 17.28 1.76
C GLU A 130 -8.22 15.99 0.97
N LYS A 131 -7.43 15.75 -0.10
CA LYS A 131 -7.47 14.54 -0.93
C LYS A 131 -6.59 13.40 -0.39
N THR A 132 -5.78 13.65 0.63
CA THR A 132 -4.99 12.59 1.29
C THR A 132 -5.88 11.82 2.25
N GLU A 133 -6.30 10.60 1.89
CA GLU A 133 -7.09 9.74 2.78
C GLU A 133 -6.27 9.23 3.98
N PHE A 134 -5.04 8.79 3.72
CA PHE A 134 -4.08 8.40 4.73
C PHE A 134 -2.65 8.59 4.22
N TYR A 135 -1.69 8.58 5.13
CA TYR A 135 -0.26 8.68 4.87
C TYR A 135 0.49 7.76 5.82
N VAL A 136 1.45 7.01 5.29
CA VAL A 136 2.32 6.11 6.06
C VAL A 136 3.76 6.54 5.80
N ALA A 137 4.41 7.06 6.85
CA ALA A 137 5.74 7.61 6.76
C ALA A 137 6.78 6.54 6.39
N ASN A 138 7.72 6.89 5.51
CA ASN A 138 8.85 6.02 5.16
C ASN A 138 9.66 5.64 6.41
N ASP A 139 9.89 6.58 7.33
CA ASP A 139 10.65 6.33 8.57
C ASP A 139 9.97 5.28 9.47
N TYR A 140 8.64 5.27 9.49
CA TYR A 140 7.91 4.24 10.23
C TYR A 140 8.13 2.86 9.62
N ILE A 141 8.07 2.75 8.29
CA ILE A 141 8.33 1.50 7.58
C ILE A 141 9.78 1.03 7.80
N PHE A 142 10.76 1.92 7.77
CA PHE A 142 12.14 1.57 8.09
C PHE A 142 12.29 1.07 9.54
N ALA A 143 11.67 1.75 10.51
CA ALA A 143 11.73 1.32 11.91
C ALA A 143 11.08 -0.06 12.13
N LEU A 144 9.96 -0.35 11.45
CA LEU A 144 9.33 -1.67 11.50
C LEU A 144 10.17 -2.75 10.83
N ALA A 145 10.78 -2.44 9.68
CA ALA A 145 11.67 -3.36 8.99
C ALA A 145 12.95 -3.65 9.78
N GLU A 146 13.46 -2.68 10.54
CA GLU A 146 14.58 -2.90 11.45
C GLU A 146 14.17 -3.78 12.63
N ARG A 147 13.03 -3.46 13.28
CA ARG A 147 12.51 -4.20 14.44
C ARG A 147 12.16 -5.66 14.12
N HIS A 148 11.64 -5.92 12.93
CA HIS A 148 11.19 -7.25 12.48
C HIS A 148 11.90 -7.64 11.16
N SER A 149 13.23 -7.58 11.16
CA SER A 149 14.06 -7.78 9.95
C SER A 149 13.97 -9.18 9.32
N ASP A 150 13.52 -10.17 10.08
CA ASP A 150 13.20 -11.51 9.60
C ASP A 150 11.88 -11.55 8.81
N LEU A 151 10.94 -10.65 9.12
CA LEU A 151 9.61 -10.60 8.51
C LEU A 151 9.49 -9.57 7.39
N PHE A 152 10.12 -8.39 7.53
CA PHE A 152 9.79 -7.24 6.69
C PHE A 152 10.95 -6.75 5.81
N GLU A 153 10.58 -6.31 4.60
CA GLU A 153 11.41 -5.51 3.71
C GLU A 153 10.75 -4.15 3.46
N PRO A 154 11.46 -3.02 3.57
CA PRO A 154 10.86 -1.70 3.43
C PRO A 154 10.61 -1.35 1.95
N VAL A 155 9.41 -0.85 1.66
CA VAL A 155 9.08 -0.21 0.37
C VAL A 155 8.68 1.23 0.64
N ILE A 156 9.46 2.16 0.11
CA ILE A 156 9.18 3.60 0.26
C ILE A 156 8.02 4.02 -0.64
N SER A 157 7.36 5.11 -0.29
CA SER A 157 6.43 5.80 -1.16
C SER A 157 6.82 7.26 -1.22
N VAL A 158 6.96 7.77 -2.44
CA VAL A 158 7.44 9.12 -2.70
C VAL A 158 6.63 9.67 -3.86
N ASN A 159 5.87 10.72 -3.62
CA ASN A 159 5.14 11.40 -4.69
C ASN A 159 6.13 12.21 -5.56
N PRO A 160 6.17 12.07 -6.89
CA PRO A 160 7.15 12.76 -7.73
C PRO A 160 7.00 14.30 -7.72
N TYR A 161 5.84 14.83 -7.33
CA TYR A 161 5.62 16.27 -7.30
C TYR A 161 6.12 16.94 -6.02
N ARG A 162 6.49 16.18 -4.97
CA ARG A 162 6.98 16.81 -3.73
C ARG A 162 8.34 17.49 -3.97
N PRO A 163 8.63 18.63 -3.30
CA PRO A 163 9.86 19.38 -3.55
C PRO A 163 11.17 18.60 -3.32
N ASP A 164 11.15 17.64 -2.39
CA ASP A 164 12.29 16.81 -1.98
C ASP A 164 12.21 15.36 -2.51
N ALA A 165 11.51 15.13 -3.63
CA ALA A 165 11.23 13.79 -4.14
C ALA A 165 12.51 12.99 -4.43
N LEU A 166 13.51 13.64 -5.03
CA LEU A 166 14.73 12.96 -5.46
C LEU A 166 15.64 12.67 -4.27
N GLU A 167 15.72 13.61 -3.32
CA GLU A 167 16.45 13.44 -2.06
C GLU A 167 15.87 12.28 -1.26
N GLU A 168 14.55 12.16 -1.20
CA GLU A 168 13.89 11.06 -0.49
C GLU A 168 14.09 9.71 -1.18
N LEU A 169 14.13 9.66 -2.52
CA LEU A 169 14.51 8.45 -3.25
C LEU A 169 15.94 8.01 -2.92
N GLU A 170 16.88 8.94 -2.93
CA GLU A 170 18.29 8.66 -2.60
C GLU A 170 18.45 8.21 -1.15
N ARG A 171 17.76 8.87 -0.22
CA ARG A 171 17.75 8.49 1.20
C ARG A 171 17.20 7.09 1.38
N GLY A 172 16.04 6.80 0.79
CA GLY A 172 15.40 5.49 0.90
C GLY A 172 16.26 4.36 0.31
N ALA A 173 16.88 4.59 -0.85
CA ALA A 173 17.80 3.63 -1.46
C ALA A 173 19.04 3.35 -0.57
N LYS A 174 19.63 4.39 0.04
CA LYS A 174 20.73 4.27 1.01
C LYS A 174 20.33 3.46 2.25
N LEU A 175 19.08 3.61 2.71
CA LEU A 175 18.51 2.85 3.83
C LEU A 175 18.04 1.44 3.45
N GLY A 176 18.28 1.00 2.22
CA GLY A 176 18.04 -0.38 1.80
C GLY A 176 16.73 -0.61 1.05
N ALA A 177 15.91 0.42 0.81
CA ALA A 177 14.73 0.27 -0.04
C ALA A 177 15.14 -0.13 -1.47
N ARG A 178 14.32 -0.99 -2.08
CA ARG A 178 14.51 -1.46 -3.48
C ARG A 178 13.33 -1.14 -4.38
N MET A 179 12.26 -0.61 -3.80
CA MET A 179 11.00 -0.36 -4.49
C MET A 179 10.38 0.95 -4.01
N VAL A 180 9.60 1.56 -4.91
CA VAL A 180 8.74 2.71 -4.66
C VAL A 180 7.29 2.28 -4.88
N LYS A 181 6.39 2.54 -3.92
CA LYS A 181 4.96 2.31 -4.05
C LYS A 181 4.24 3.58 -4.50
N TRP A 182 3.48 3.47 -5.58
CA TRP A 182 2.50 4.47 -6.01
C TRP A 182 1.08 3.93 -6.02
N LEU A 183 0.13 4.81 -5.72
CA LEU A 183 -1.29 4.65 -5.99
C LEU A 183 -1.76 5.96 -6.67
N PRO A 184 -1.58 6.08 -8.00
CA PRO A 184 -1.74 7.33 -8.72
C PRO A 184 -3.06 8.05 -8.44
N ASN A 185 -4.16 7.30 -8.41
CA ASN A 185 -5.52 7.80 -8.25
C ASN A 185 -5.72 8.53 -6.91
N SER A 186 -5.07 8.07 -5.83
CA SER A 186 -5.19 8.67 -4.50
C SER A 186 -4.09 9.68 -4.22
N MET A 187 -2.88 9.41 -4.71
CA MET A 187 -1.73 10.30 -4.55
C MET A 187 -1.77 11.50 -5.52
N GLY A 188 -2.69 11.52 -6.48
CA GLY A 188 -2.81 12.59 -7.47
C GLY A 188 -1.64 12.64 -8.44
N ILE A 189 -1.05 11.49 -8.75
CA ILE A 189 0.11 11.38 -9.66
C ILE A 189 -0.44 11.11 -11.06
N ASP A 190 -0.06 11.91 -12.06
CA ASP A 190 -0.21 11.51 -13.46
C ASP A 190 1.10 10.86 -13.92
N PRO A 191 1.16 9.52 -14.09
CA PRO A 191 2.40 8.85 -14.43
C PRO A 191 2.97 9.27 -15.81
N SER A 192 2.14 9.90 -16.65
CA SER A 192 2.54 10.40 -17.97
C SER A 192 3.03 11.85 -17.97
N ASP A 193 2.96 12.56 -16.83
CA ASP A 193 3.43 13.94 -16.71
C ASP A 193 4.95 14.04 -16.87
N GLU A 194 5.40 15.06 -17.60
CA GLU A 194 6.82 15.36 -17.81
C GLU A 194 7.56 15.70 -16.50
N LEU A 195 6.85 16.19 -15.49
CA LEU A 195 7.45 16.44 -14.18
C LEU A 195 7.90 15.16 -13.47
N CYS A 196 7.44 13.99 -13.92
CA CYS A 196 7.91 12.70 -13.42
C CYS A 196 9.26 12.27 -14.01
N ASP A 197 9.78 12.92 -15.06
CA ASP A 197 11.02 12.49 -15.74
C ASP A 197 12.24 12.43 -14.82
N PRO A 198 12.55 13.48 -14.03
CA PRO A 198 13.69 13.44 -13.13
C PRO A 198 13.56 12.31 -12.10
N PHE A 199 12.32 12.04 -11.67
CA PHE A 199 12.00 10.96 -10.75
C PHE A 199 12.30 9.60 -11.37
N TYR A 200 11.85 9.35 -12.61
CA TYR A 200 12.12 8.10 -13.32
C TYR A 200 13.61 7.91 -13.62
N GLN A 201 14.31 8.96 -14.01
CA GLN A 201 15.77 8.94 -14.19
C GLN A 201 16.47 8.55 -12.89
N LYS A 202 16.10 9.18 -11.77
CA LYS A 202 16.68 8.87 -10.45
C LYS A 202 16.37 7.44 -10.00
N MET A 203 15.15 6.96 -10.20
CA MET A 203 14.80 5.56 -9.92
C MET A 203 15.66 4.59 -10.73
N LYS A 204 15.92 4.90 -12.01
CA LYS A 204 16.78 4.09 -12.87
C LYS A 204 18.22 4.05 -12.37
N GLU A 205 18.79 5.21 -12.03
CA GLU A 205 20.13 5.34 -11.45
C GLU A 205 20.28 4.52 -10.17
N LEU A 206 19.29 4.59 -9.28
CA LEU A 206 19.27 3.87 -8.00
C LEU A 206 18.83 2.40 -8.13
N ASN A 207 18.53 1.93 -9.34
CA ASN A 207 18.01 0.58 -9.63
C ASN A 207 16.74 0.21 -8.84
N LEU A 208 15.92 1.20 -8.51
CA LEU A 208 14.62 1.02 -7.84
C LEU A 208 13.57 0.47 -8.82
N ALA A 209 12.65 -0.35 -8.31
CA ALA A 209 11.44 -0.74 -9.05
C ALA A 209 10.24 0.08 -8.62
N LEU A 210 9.32 0.36 -9.54
CA LEU A 210 8.05 1.02 -9.27
C LEU A 210 6.95 -0.02 -9.11
N LEU A 211 6.37 -0.13 -7.91
CA LEU A 211 5.10 -0.83 -7.67
C LEU A 211 3.97 0.18 -7.77
N SER A 212 3.32 0.26 -8.92
CA SER A 212 2.19 1.18 -9.13
C SER A 212 0.87 0.43 -9.04
N HIS A 213 -0.14 1.07 -8.46
CA HIS A 213 -1.52 0.65 -8.68
C HIS A 213 -1.90 0.84 -10.16
N GLY A 214 -2.77 -0.04 -10.65
CA GLY A 214 -3.41 0.06 -11.95
C GLY A 214 -4.88 -0.31 -11.84
N GLY A 215 -5.70 0.26 -12.72
CA GLY A 215 -7.14 0.14 -12.70
C GLY A 215 -7.83 1.03 -11.66
N ASP A 216 -9.12 0.75 -11.48
CA ASP A 216 -9.97 1.46 -10.52
C ASP A 216 -9.50 1.20 -9.08
N GLU A 217 -9.67 2.21 -8.24
CA GLU A 217 -9.45 2.12 -6.80
C GLU A 217 -10.77 2.32 -6.05
N LYS A 218 -11.16 1.39 -5.19
CA LYS A 218 -12.47 1.41 -4.49
C LYS A 218 -12.35 1.55 -2.97
N ALA A 219 -11.18 1.29 -2.41
CA ALA A 219 -10.90 1.40 -0.98
C ALA A 219 -10.60 2.83 -0.54
N VAL A 220 -10.08 3.70 -1.42
CA VAL A 220 -9.84 5.13 -1.13
C VAL A 220 -10.62 6.05 -2.08
N ASP A 221 -11.03 7.23 -1.60
CA ASP A 221 -11.78 8.21 -2.40
C ASP A 221 -10.91 8.79 -3.51
N THR A 222 -11.25 8.41 -4.73
CA THR A 222 -10.47 8.70 -5.95
C THR A 222 -11.38 9.15 -7.09
N LYS A 223 -12.65 9.50 -6.82
CA LYS A 223 -13.68 9.63 -7.86
C LYS A 223 -13.30 10.53 -9.04
N GLU A 224 -12.62 11.64 -8.80
CA GLU A 224 -12.18 12.58 -9.84
C GLU A 224 -10.90 12.12 -10.56
N ASP A 225 -10.11 11.28 -9.91
CA ASP A 225 -8.74 10.94 -10.26
C ASP A 225 -8.59 9.44 -10.65
N GLN A 226 -9.68 8.69 -10.78
CA GLN A 226 -9.68 7.28 -11.21
C GLN A 226 -8.95 7.06 -12.54
N ARG A 227 -9.01 8.05 -13.45
CA ARG A 227 -8.33 8.02 -14.74
C ARG A 227 -6.80 7.84 -14.60
N LEU A 228 -6.22 8.26 -13.47
CA LEU A 228 -4.78 8.15 -13.22
C LEU A 228 -4.34 6.70 -13.02
N GLY A 229 -5.30 5.79 -12.84
CA GLY A 229 -5.08 4.35 -12.71
C GLY A 229 -4.97 3.65 -14.05
N ASN A 230 -5.15 4.37 -15.16
CA ASN A 230 -4.99 3.82 -16.49
C ASN A 230 -3.55 3.28 -16.66
N PRO A 231 -3.35 1.96 -16.84
CA PRO A 231 -2.02 1.37 -16.91
C PRO A 231 -1.19 1.89 -18.10
N LEU A 232 -1.84 2.39 -19.16
CA LEU A 232 -1.14 2.98 -20.31
C LEU A 232 -0.39 4.28 -19.95
N LEU A 233 -0.75 4.97 -18.87
CA LEU A 233 -0.01 6.16 -18.41
C LEU A 233 1.39 5.81 -17.88
N LEU A 234 1.62 4.55 -17.51
CA LEU A 234 2.94 4.07 -17.07
C LEU A 234 3.94 3.90 -18.23
N ARG A 235 3.51 4.08 -19.49
CA ARG A 235 4.40 4.01 -20.66
C ARG A 235 5.63 4.90 -20.51
N ARG A 236 5.44 6.11 -19.98
CA ARG A 236 6.55 7.06 -19.75
C ARG A 236 7.60 6.50 -18.79
N ALA A 237 7.20 5.85 -17.70
CA ALA A 237 8.14 5.18 -16.79
C ALA A 237 8.93 4.06 -17.51
N LEU A 238 8.26 3.30 -18.39
CA LEU A 238 8.89 2.26 -19.20
C LEU A 238 9.88 2.83 -20.23
N ASP A 239 9.57 3.97 -20.86
CA ASP A 239 10.48 4.67 -21.79
C ASP A 239 11.77 5.12 -21.08
N HIS A 240 11.68 5.46 -19.79
CA HIS A 240 12.83 5.72 -18.90
C HIS A 240 13.52 4.45 -18.37
N ARG A 241 13.12 3.25 -18.84
CA ARG A 241 13.68 1.94 -18.47
C ARG A 241 13.54 1.60 -16.99
N VAL A 242 12.54 2.16 -16.31
CA VAL A 242 12.17 1.80 -14.93
C VAL A 242 11.54 0.41 -14.93
N LYS A 243 11.89 -0.42 -13.94
CA LYS A 243 11.21 -1.71 -13.72
C LYS A 243 9.85 -1.42 -13.08
N VAL A 244 8.76 -1.81 -13.74
CA VAL A 244 7.39 -1.52 -13.25
C VAL A 244 6.67 -2.82 -12.90
N ILE A 245 6.05 -2.86 -11.72
CA ILE A 245 5.09 -3.87 -11.30
C ILE A 245 3.73 -3.18 -11.20
N VAL A 246 2.76 -3.65 -11.99
CA VAL A 246 1.38 -3.14 -11.94
C VAL A 246 0.58 -4.01 -10.96
N ALA A 247 0.21 -3.44 -9.83
CA ALA A 247 -0.55 -4.14 -8.79
C ALA A 247 -1.92 -4.60 -9.31
N HIS A 248 -2.40 -5.73 -8.78
CA HIS A 248 -3.69 -6.33 -9.13
C HIS A 248 -3.89 -6.60 -10.63
N CYS A 249 -2.80 -6.68 -11.40
CA CYS A 249 -2.80 -6.83 -12.86
C CYS A 249 -3.67 -5.78 -13.58
N ALA A 250 -3.89 -4.61 -12.96
CA ALA A 250 -4.85 -3.60 -13.39
C ALA A 250 -6.30 -4.08 -13.60
N GLY A 251 -6.67 -5.30 -13.17
CA GLY A 251 -7.87 -5.99 -13.67
C GLY A 251 -9.23 -5.42 -13.23
N LEU A 252 -9.27 -4.40 -12.37
CA LEU A 252 -10.52 -3.82 -11.91
C LEU A 252 -10.88 -2.56 -12.70
N GLY A 253 -12.10 -2.49 -13.21
CA GLY A 253 -12.65 -1.29 -13.85
C GLY A 253 -12.37 -1.20 -15.34
N ASP A 254 -12.53 0.00 -15.89
CA ASP A 254 -12.39 0.25 -17.31
C ASP A 254 -11.73 1.62 -17.56
N ASN A 255 -10.84 1.68 -18.55
CA ASN A 255 -10.05 2.86 -18.85
C ASN A 255 -10.16 3.25 -20.32
N LYS A 256 -9.87 4.52 -20.63
CA LYS A 256 -9.73 4.95 -22.04
C LYS A 256 -8.48 4.29 -22.62
N ASP A 257 -8.64 3.57 -23.72
CA ASP A 257 -7.51 3.14 -24.54
C ASP A 257 -6.89 4.36 -25.20
N ILE A 258 -5.73 4.80 -24.71
CA ILE A 258 -5.04 5.99 -25.26
C ILE A 258 -4.17 5.66 -26.49
N ASP A 259 -4.06 4.38 -26.85
CA ASP A 259 -3.40 3.92 -28.07
C ASP A 259 -4.39 3.83 -29.25
N ASP A 260 -5.68 3.58 -28.97
CA ASP A 260 -6.75 3.65 -29.99
C ASP A 260 -7.03 5.12 -30.37
N PRO A 261 -6.94 5.50 -31.66
CA PRO A 261 -7.32 6.84 -32.13
C PRO A 261 -8.73 7.29 -31.72
N ALA A 262 -9.67 6.34 -31.57
CA ALA A 262 -11.03 6.59 -31.13
C ALA A 262 -11.17 6.78 -29.60
N ARG A 263 -10.12 6.46 -28.84
CA ARG A 263 -10.05 6.59 -27.37
C ARG A 263 -11.22 5.96 -26.62
N LYS A 264 -11.65 4.79 -27.07
CA LYS A 264 -12.79 4.06 -26.47
C LYS A 264 -12.45 3.64 -25.04
N ARG A 265 -13.46 3.56 -24.17
CA ARG A 265 -13.29 2.90 -22.87
C ARG A 265 -13.34 1.39 -23.06
N VAL A 266 -12.37 0.70 -22.50
CA VAL A 266 -12.22 -0.75 -22.54
C VAL A 266 -12.04 -1.28 -21.13
N SER A 267 -12.52 -2.50 -20.87
CA SER A 267 -12.15 -3.21 -19.65
C SER A 267 -10.63 -3.31 -19.57
N ASN A 268 -10.09 -3.16 -18.36
CA ASN A 268 -8.67 -3.40 -18.14
C ASN A 268 -8.29 -4.86 -18.37
#